data_AF-A0A3D4BMH1-F1
#
_entry.id   AF-A0A3D4BMH1-F1
#
_cell.length_a   1.000
_cell.length_b   1.000
_cell.length_c   1.000
_cell.angle_alpha   90.00
_cell.angle_beta   90.00
_cell.angle_gamma   90.00
#
_symmetry.space_group_name_H-M   'P 1'
#
loop_
_entity.id
_entity.type
_entity.pdbx_description
1 polymer ?
#
loop_
_entity_poly.entity_id
_entity_poly.type
_entity_poly.pdbx_seq_one_letter_code
_entity_poly.pdbx_strand_id
1 'polypeptide(L)'
;MPDQKLKLNILNFDHPQETIEVGLFKEKAEGLSPIAHYEVPLEIYDLYPELKEEEFEYLYSDFTHRENADYTVTVDLNNSIRFAKHYYTWRIKQHFRGVANITTPNFIKDIELWFKDLENSNKEWTTFRKFALKVNIGRITKFPELSISFEGHSRVYNKSLLDLDVDTELFKWVIYKKEKIKFEERPEEANLDMDQVYPVLNNPLKAALGVNIAYKRVRNKYQRYYNFISEFYSKYLDTPEFRSIIPITSNGFIPVKDFRIGYTSEGSNQLIFGRDQSGIRPFDGLKQ
;
A
#
# COMPACT_ATOMS: atom_id res chain seq x y z
N MET A 1 -17.56 31.29 -3.50
CA MET A 1 -17.01 30.14 -4.26
C MET A 1 -18.19 29.20 -4.51
N PRO A 2 -18.33 28.57 -5.69
CA PRO A 2 -19.35 27.53 -5.84
C PRO A 2 -19.12 26.46 -4.77
N ASP A 3 -20.20 25.89 -4.22
CA ASP A 3 -20.17 24.87 -3.17
C ASP A 3 -19.37 23.65 -3.62
N GLN A 4 -18.06 23.65 -3.32
CA GLN A 4 -17.16 22.58 -3.70
C GLN A 4 -17.37 21.41 -2.74
N LYS A 5 -18.03 20.35 -3.24
CA LYS A 5 -18.22 19.10 -2.50
C LYS A 5 -16.94 18.27 -2.49
N LEU A 6 -16.06 18.56 -1.53
CA LEU A 6 -14.80 17.84 -1.35
C LEU A 6 -15.03 16.42 -0.85
N LYS A 7 -14.23 15.47 -1.35
CA LYS A 7 -14.26 14.07 -0.95
C LYS A 7 -12.86 13.59 -0.57
N LEU A 8 -12.79 12.68 0.39
CA LEU A 8 -11.60 11.92 0.73
C LEU A 8 -11.63 10.62 -0.08
N ASN A 9 -10.51 10.21 -0.67
CA ASN A 9 -10.39 8.95 -1.41
C ASN A 9 -10.37 7.74 -0.45
N ILE A 10 -11.38 7.66 0.42
CA ILE A 10 -11.53 6.73 1.51
C ILE A 10 -12.94 6.15 1.41
N LEU A 11 -13.01 4.83 1.58
CA LEU A 11 -14.24 4.05 1.62
C LEU A 11 -14.40 3.47 3.02
N ASN A 12 -15.63 3.41 3.52
CA ASN A 12 -15.94 2.63 4.72
C ASN A 12 -16.26 1.20 4.31
N PHE A 13 -15.88 0.25 5.17
CA PHE A 13 -16.31 -1.13 5.05
C PHE A 13 -16.65 -1.70 6.43
N ASP A 14 -17.50 -2.72 6.44
CA ASP A 14 -17.80 -3.47 7.67
C ASP A 14 -16.78 -4.58 7.86
N HIS A 15 -16.55 -4.97 9.11
CA HIS A 15 -15.81 -6.19 9.42
C HIS A 15 -16.49 -7.37 8.68
N PRO A 16 -15.80 -8.03 7.74
CA PRO A 16 -16.39 -9.15 6.99
C PRO A 16 -16.81 -10.30 7.91
N GLN A 17 -16.10 -10.44 9.03
CA GLN A 17 -16.31 -11.38 10.11
C GLN A 17 -15.93 -10.67 11.41
N GLU A 18 -16.64 -10.91 12.50
CA GLU A 18 -16.32 -10.34 13.81
C GLU A 18 -15.14 -11.08 14.45
N THR A 19 -15.13 -12.41 14.34
CA THR A 19 -14.06 -13.27 14.86
C THR A 19 -13.49 -14.17 13.77
N ILE A 20 -12.22 -14.53 13.92
CA ILE A 20 -11.56 -15.54 13.08
C ILE A 20 -10.69 -16.47 13.91
N GLU A 21 -10.56 -17.73 13.48
CA GLU A 21 -9.61 -18.68 14.05
C GLU A 21 -8.35 -18.71 13.20
N VAL A 22 -7.18 -18.59 13.83
CA VAL A 22 -5.88 -18.53 13.15
C VAL A 22 -4.84 -19.41 13.83
N GLY A 23 -4.00 -20.05 13.01
CA GLY A 23 -2.75 -20.68 13.45
C GLY A 23 -1.60 -19.67 13.39
N LEU A 24 -0.75 -19.68 14.41
CA LEU A 24 0.46 -18.87 14.51
C LEU A 24 1.67 -19.79 14.70
N PHE A 25 2.72 -19.51 13.94
CA PHE A 25 3.95 -20.29 13.88
C PHE A 25 5.13 -19.45 14.37
N LYS A 26 6.08 -20.06 15.08
CA LYS A 26 7.33 -19.40 15.51
C LYS A 26 8.33 -19.28 14.37
N GLU A 27 8.37 -20.28 13.49
CA GLU A 27 9.32 -20.31 12.38
C GLU A 27 8.74 -19.70 11.11
N LYS A 28 9.59 -18.99 10.36
CA LYS A 28 9.24 -18.47 9.05
C LYS A 28 9.20 -19.62 8.05
N ALA A 29 8.09 -19.75 7.33
CA ALA A 29 7.96 -20.66 6.19
C ALA A 29 7.44 -19.94 4.95
N GLU A 30 7.55 -20.59 3.78
CA GLU A 30 7.00 -20.07 2.54
C GLU A 30 5.48 -19.85 2.66
N GLY A 31 4.99 -18.73 2.13
CA GLY A 31 3.57 -18.37 2.18
C GLY A 31 3.12 -17.70 3.48
N LEU A 32 3.85 -17.82 4.59
CA LEU A 32 3.49 -17.19 5.86
C LEU A 32 3.86 -15.71 5.88
N SER A 33 2.95 -14.89 6.41
CA SER A 33 3.15 -13.46 6.65
C SER A 33 3.70 -13.23 8.07
N PRO A 34 4.74 -12.40 8.25
CA PRO A 34 5.22 -12.02 9.58
C PRO A 34 4.23 -11.08 10.26
N ILE A 35 3.86 -11.38 11.50
CA ILE A 35 3.04 -10.57 12.40
C ILE A 35 3.96 -10.08 13.50
N ALA A 36 4.21 -8.76 13.54
CA ALA A 36 5.09 -8.19 14.57
C ALA A 36 4.49 -8.40 15.95
N HIS A 37 5.31 -8.50 17.00
CA HIS A 37 4.85 -8.69 18.39
C HIS A 37 3.72 -7.74 18.82
N TYR A 38 3.73 -6.48 18.35
CA TYR A 38 2.69 -5.48 18.66
C TYR A 38 1.42 -5.62 17.80
N GLU A 39 1.42 -6.46 16.77
CA GLU A 39 0.26 -6.79 15.92
C GLU A 39 -0.35 -8.14 16.26
N VAL A 40 0.30 -8.94 17.11
CA VAL A 40 -0.23 -10.22 17.61
C VAL A 40 -1.57 -9.99 18.30
N PRO A 41 -2.56 -10.88 18.10
CA PRO A 41 -3.89 -10.70 18.68
C PRO A 41 -3.82 -10.76 20.21
N LEU A 42 -4.53 -9.86 20.87
CA LEU A 42 -4.53 -9.73 22.33
C LEU A 42 -4.99 -11.01 23.02
N GLU A 43 -5.93 -11.73 22.39
CA GLU A 43 -6.53 -12.97 22.87
C GLU A 43 -5.51 -14.09 23.06
N ILE A 44 -4.36 -14.03 22.37
CA ILE A 44 -3.33 -15.07 22.50
C ILE A 44 -2.77 -15.15 23.92
N TYR A 45 -2.69 -14.01 24.61
CA TYR A 45 -2.03 -13.89 25.90
C TYR A 45 -2.87 -14.42 27.07
N ASP A 46 -4.16 -14.65 26.83
CA ASP A 46 -5.06 -15.31 27.77
C ASP A 46 -4.98 -16.84 27.62
N LEU A 47 -4.74 -17.33 26.40
CA LEU A 47 -4.58 -18.77 26.10
C LEU A 47 -3.17 -19.27 26.36
N TYR A 48 -2.16 -18.43 26.12
CA TYR A 48 -0.73 -18.73 26.20
C TYR A 48 -0.01 -17.63 27.01
N PRO A 49 -0.19 -17.57 28.34
CA PRO A 49 0.37 -16.51 29.17
C PRO A 49 1.90 -16.42 29.13
N GLU A 50 2.59 -17.52 28.82
CA GLU A 50 4.04 -17.60 28.66
C GLU A 50 4.57 -16.65 27.58
N LEU A 51 3.76 -16.33 26.57
CA LEU A 51 4.12 -15.37 25.52
C LEU A 51 4.28 -13.94 26.04
N LYS A 52 3.79 -13.62 27.25
CA LYS A 52 4.04 -12.31 27.87
C LYS A 52 5.50 -12.14 28.32
N GLU A 53 6.19 -13.26 28.57
CA GLU A 53 7.58 -13.28 29.06
C GLU A 53 8.56 -13.68 27.95
N GLU A 54 8.08 -14.22 26.83
CA GLU A 54 8.90 -14.60 25.68
C GLU A 54 9.25 -13.37 24.82
N GLU A 55 10.55 -13.16 24.58
CA GLU A 55 11.01 -12.16 23.60
C GLU A 55 10.98 -12.75 22.19
N PHE A 56 10.08 -12.26 21.35
CA PHE A 56 10.03 -12.60 19.92
C PHE A 56 9.74 -11.35 19.08
N GLU A 57 10.34 -11.26 17.89
CA GLU A 57 10.08 -10.13 16.98
C GLU A 57 8.80 -10.35 16.17
N TYR A 58 8.61 -11.58 15.67
CA TYR A 58 7.50 -11.98 14.83
C TYR A 58 6.94 -13.35 15.21
N LEU A 59 5.64 -13.49 15.05
CA LEU A 59 5.01 -14.78 14.74
C LEU A 59 4.63 -14.79 13.26
N TYR A 60 4.32 -15.96 12.71
CA TYR A 60 4.02 -16.11 11.29
C TYR A 60 2.65 -16.73 11.10
N SER A 61 1.91 -16.29 10.08
CA SER A 61 0.60 -16.86 9.72
C SER A 61 0.25 -16.61 8.26
N ASP A 62 -0.47 -17.54 7.65
CA ASP A 62 -1.20 -17.29 6.41
C ASP A 62 -2.69 -17.01 6.64
N PHE A 63 -3.12 -16.88 7.90
CA PHE A 63 -4.50 -16.60 8.31
C PHE A 63 -5.54 -17.65 7.86
N THR A 64 -5.10 -18.85 7.45
CA THR A 64 -5.97 -19.92 6.93
C THR A 64 -5.65 -21.29 7.52
N HIS A 65 -4.38 -21.67 7.57
CA HIS A 65 -3.94 -22.96 8.11
C HIS A 65 -3.75 -22.90 9.62
N ARG A 66 -4.09 -24.03 10.26
CA ARG A 66 -4.00 -24.25 11.71
C ARG A 66 -3.25 -25.53 12.07
N GLU A 67 -3.05 -26.41 11.10
CA GLU A 67 -2.37 -27.68 11.31
C GLU A 67 -0.89 -27.44 11.65
N ASN A 68 -0.41 -28.10 12.71
CA ASN A 68 0.94 -27.97 13.23
C ASN A 68 1.33 -26.53 13.64
N ALA A 69 0.35 -25.66 13.91
CA ALA A 69 0.62 -24.34 14.45
C ALA A 69 1.12 -24.44 15.89
N ASP A 70 2.11 -23.62 16.26
CA ASP A 70 2.59 -23.51 17.63
C ASP A 70 1.49 -22.95 18.56
N TYR A 71 0.67 -22.05 18.03
CA TYR A 71 -0.46 -21.45 18.74
C TYR A 71 -1.71 -21.41 17.85
N THR A 72 -2.88 -21.66 18.44
CA THR A 72 -4.17 -21.44 17.78
C THR A 72 -5.03 -20.53 18.63
N VAL A 73 -5.58 -19.48 18.03
CA VAL A 73 -6.36 -18.46 18.75
C VAL A 73 -7.59 -18.04 17.95
N THR A 74 -8.71 -17.84 18.67
CA THR A 74 -9.88 -17.13 18.14
C THR A 74 -9.69 -15.65 18.42
N VAL A 75 -9.64 -14.84 17.36
CA VAL A 75 -9.34 -13.41 17.43
C VAL A 75 -10.62 -12.60 17.20
N ASP A 76 -10.94 -11.68 18.08
CA ASP A 76 -11.95 -10.64 17.83
C ASP A 76 -11.30 -9.47 17.06
N LEU A 77 -11.77 -9.24 15.83
CA LEU A 77 -11.21 -8.23 14.93
C LEU A 77 -11.57 -6.79 15.34
N ASN A 78 -12.55 -6.60 16.23
CA ASN A 78 -12.84 -5.29 16.82
C ASN A 78 -11.88 -4.97 17.98
N ASN A 79 -11.47 -5.98 18.73
CA ASN A 79 -10.57 -5.83 19.88
C ASN A 79 -9.10 -5.75 19.42
N SER A 80 -8.67 -6.70 18.59
CA SER A 80 -7.31 -6.81 18.08
C SER A 80 -7.11 -5.98 16.79
N ILE A 81 -7.26 -4.65 16.89
CA ILE A 81 -7.31 -3.75 15.73
C ILE A 81 -6.05 -3.78 14.83
N ARG A 82 -4.87 -3.99 15.42
CA ARG A 82 -3.60 -4.04 14.68
C ARG A 82 -3.51 -5.33 13.87
N PHE A 83 -3.90 -6.45 14.51
CA PHE A 83 -4.06 -7.73 13.84
C PHE A 83 -5.10 -7.65 12.71
N ALA A 84 -6.27 -7.05 12.97
CA ALA A 84 -7.33 -6.90 11.98
C ALA A 84 -6.86 -6.11 10.75
N LYS A 85 -6.13 -5.00 10.96
CA LYS A 85 -5.51 -4.25 9.87
C LYS A 85 -4.55 -5.11 9.04
N HIS A 86 -3.71 -5.92 9.69
CA HIS A 86 -2.79 -6.84 9.00
C HIS A 86 -3.57 -7.88 8.19
N TYR A 87 -4.55 -8.54 8.80
CA TYR A 87 -5.40 -9.55 8.18
C TYR A 87 -6.13 -9.03 6.94
N TYR A 88 -6.77 -7.85 7.03
CA TYR A 88 -7.43 -7.25 5.86
C TYR A 88 -6.45 -6.86 4.76
N THR A 89 -5.26 -6.38 5.13
CA THR A 89 -4.19 -6.09 4.17
C THR A 89 -3.76 -7.35 3.44
N TRP A 90 -3.58 -8.46 4.16
CA TRP A 90 -3.26 -9.77 3.58
C TRP A 90 -4.37 -10.24 2.63
N ARG A 91 -5.65 -10.17 3.04
CA ARG A 91 -6.79 -10.57 2.20
C ARG A 91 -6.90 -9.79 0.90
N ILE A 92 -6.75 -8.47 0.97
CA ILE A 92 -6.75 -7.62 -0.22
C ILE A 92 -5.57 -7.99 -1.13
N LYS A 93 -4.38 -8.23 -0.57
CA LYS A 93 -3.21 -8.68 -1.34
C LYS A 93 -3.47 -10.01 -2.05
N GLN A 94 -4.07 -11.00 -1.39
CA GLN A 94 -4.40 -12.29 -2.02
C GLN A 94 -5.36 -12.13 -3.19
N HIS A 95 -6.41 -11.33 -3.04
CA HIS A 95 -7.32 -11.03 -4.15
C HIS A 95 -6.57 -10.44 -5.36
N PHE A 96 -5.77 -9.41 -5.12
CA PHE A 96 -5.12 -8.69 -6.21
C PHE A 96 -3.93 -9.43 -6.85
N ARG A 97 -3.39 -10.49 -6.24
CA ARG A 97 -2.42 -11.38 -6.90
C ARG A 97 -2.97 -12.00 -8.20
N GLY A 98 -4.27 -12.28 -8.25
CA GLY A 98 -4.95 -12.79 -9.44
C GLY A 98 -5.42 -11.70 -10.42
N VAL A 99 -5.54 -10.45 -9.96
CA VAL A 99 -6.20 -9.37 -10.71
C VAL A 99 -5.22 -8.34 -11.26
N ALA A 100 -4.25 -7.89 -10.44
CA ALA A 100 -3.26 -6.91 -10.84
C ALA A 100 -2.14 -7.55 -11.67
N ASN A 101 -1.46 -6.75 -12.49
CA ASN A 101 -0.32 -7.23 -13.24
C ASN A 101 0.92 -7.39 -12.35
N ILE A 102 1.11 -6.49 -11.39
CA ILE A 102 2.13 -6.59 -10.34
C ILE A 102 1.50 -6.20 -9.00
N THR A 103 1.79 -6.98 -7.96
CA THR A 103 1.35 -6.72 -6.58
C THR A 103 2.58 -6.72 -5.68
N THR A 104 2.85 -5.61 -4.99
CA THR A 104 4.06 -5.43 -4.16
C THR A 104 3.74 -4.54 -2.96
N PRO A 105 4.45 -4.66 -1.83
CA PRO A 105 4.42 -3.61 -0.82
C PRO A 105 5.08 -2.32 -1.36
N ASN A 106 4.60 -1.16 -0.92
CA ASN A 106 5.31 0.11 -1.06
C ASN A 106 6.35 0.29 0.07
N PHE A 107 7.01 1.45 0.12
CA PHE A 107 8.05 1.74 1.13
C PHE A 107 7.56 1.62 2.57
N ILE A 108 6.30 1.97 2.84
CA ILE A 108 5.67 1.88 4.17
C ILE A 108 4.85 0.59 4.36
N LYS A 109 5.06 -0.40 3.50
CA LYS A 109 4.38 -1.71 3.51
C LYS A 109 2.85 -1.67 3.26
N ASP A 110 2.31 -0.57 2.73
CA ASP A 110 0.95 -0.57 2.17
C ASP A 110 0.95 -1.33 0.81
N ILE A 111 -0.23 -1.72 0.32
CA ILE A 111 -0.37 -2.51 -0.91
C ILE A 111 -0.16 -1.58 -2.10
N GLU A 112 0.78 -1.88 -3.00
CA GLU A 112 0.97 -1.20 -4.29
C GLU A 112 0.56 -2.16 -5.43
N LEU A 113 -0.35 -1.69 -6.28
CA LEU A 113 -0.95 -2.46 -7.37
C LEU A 113 -0.64 -1.78 -8.70
N TRP A 114 -0.14 -2.54 -9.67
CA TRP A 114 0.21 -2.02 -10.99
C TRP A 114 -0.69 -2.63 -12.06
N PHE A 115 -1.28 -1.77 -12.88
CA PHE A 115 -2.12 -2.15 -14.01
C PHE A 115 -1.54 -1.60 -15.31
N LYS A 116 -1.49 -2.43 -16.35
CA LYS A 116 -0.97 -2.02 -17.66
C LYS A 116 -1.73 -0.80 -18.20
N ASP A 117 -0.97 0.18 -18.66
CA ASP A 117 -1.44 1.35 -19.39
C ASP A 117 -0.97 1.22 -20.84
N LEU A 118 -1.74 0.47 -21.63
CA LEU A 118 -1.38 0.13 -23.00
C LEU A 118 -1.28 1.37 -23.90
N GLU A 119 -2.08 2.41 -23.64
CA GLU A 119 -2.05 3.68 -24.37
C GLU A 119 -0.71 4.42 -24.23
N ASN A 120 -0.03 4.24 -23.10
CA ASN A 120 1.27 4.85 -22.81
C ASN A 120 2.44 3.86 -22.91
N SER A 121 2.18 2.65 -23.40
CA SER A 121 3.19 1.61 -23.64
C SER A 121 3.69 1.64 -25.08
N ASN A 122 4.82 0.99 -25.35
CA ASN A 122 5.32 0.76 -26.70
C ASN A 122 6.02 -0.60 -26.80
N LYS A 123 6.74 -0.84 -27.89
CA LYS A 123 7.46 -2.10 -28.11
C LYS A 123 8.65 -2.29 -27.16
N GLU A 124 9.26 -1.21 -26.68
CA GLU A 124 10.44 -1.25 -25.82
C GLU A 124 10.09 -1.37 -24.34
N TRP A 125 9.00 -0.76 -23.89
CA TRP A 125 8.56 -0.82 -22.50
C TRP A 125 7.05 -0.89 -22.36
N THR A 126 6.63 -1.51 -21.26
CA THR A 126 5.26 -1.49 -20.77
C THR A 126 5.12 -0.43 -19.67
N THR A 127 4.18 0.49 -19.84
CA THR A 127 3.81 1.47 -18.81
C THR A 127 2.73 0.88 -17.91
N PHE A 128 2.82 1.16 -16.62
CA PHE A 128 1.84 0.75 -15.62
C PHE A 128 1.33 1.96 -14.85
N ARG A 129 0.00 2.03 -14.64
CA ARG A 129 -0.63 2.88 -13.63
C ARG A 129 -0.47 2.21 -12.26
N LYS A 130 0.04 2.94 -11.28
CA LYS A 130 0.23 2.46 -9.92
C LYS A 130 -0.82 3.02 -8.99
N PHE A 131 -1.39 2.16 -8.17
CA PHE A 131 -2.30 2.53 -7.09
C PHE A 131 -1.78 2.01 -5.77
N ALA A 132 -2.01 2.73 -4.68
CA ALA A 132 -1.81 2.17 -3.35
C ALA A 132 -3.13 2.05 -2.60
N LEU A 133 -3.26 0.94 -1.88
CA LEU A 133 -4.37 0.64 -1.00
C LEU A 133 -3.87 0.54 0.44
N LYS A 134 -4.56 1.24 1.34
CA LYS A 134 -4.22 1.27 2.76
C LYS A 134 -5.46 0.99 3.59
N VAL A 135 -5.38 -0.05 4.42
CA VAL A 135 -6.37 -0.32 5.47
C VAL A 135 -6.07 0.56 6.68
N ASN A 136 -7.09 1.26 7.18
CA ASN A 136 -7.08 1.91 8.48
C ASN A 136 -8.30 1.42 9.28
N ILE A 137 -8.23 1.46 10.60
CA ILE A 137 -9.36 1.14 11.48
C ILE A 137 -9.61 2.38 12.34
N GLY A 138 -10.81 2.98 12.22
CA GLY A 138 -11.24 4.05 13.13
C GLY A 138 -10.51 5.40 13.00
N ARG A 139 -9.94 5.74 11.83
CA ARG A 139 -9.06 6.92 11.69
C ARG A 139 -9.82 8.21 11.34
N ILE A 140 -10.76 8.15 10.42
CA ILE A 140 -11.58 9.27 9.95
C ILE A 140 -13.03 9.14 10.43
N THR A 141 -13.52 7.90 10.46
CA THR A 141 -14.82 7.45 10.92
C THR A 141 -14.63 6.41 12.02
N LYS A 142 -15.73 5.89 12.57
CA LYS A 142 -15.70 4.79 13.54
C LYS A 142 -15.57 3.40 12.90
N PHE A 143 -15.64 3.31 11.58
CA PHE A 143 -15.63 2.07 10.83
C PHE A 143 -14.21 1.76 10.31
N PRO A 144 -13.95 0.51 9.91
CA PRO A 144 -12.83 0.19 9.04
C PRO A 144 -12.86 0.99 7.73
N GLU A 145 -11.67 1.38 7.27
CA GLU A 145 -11.47 2.31 6.16
C GLU A 145 -10.46 1.79 5.14
N LEU A 146 -10.80 1.91 3.86
CA LEU A 146 -9.90 1.62 2.75
C LEU A 146 -9.57 2.92 2.00
N SER A 147 -8.32 3.37 2.12
CA SER A 147 -7.82 4.54 1.39
C SER A 147 -7.21 4.14 0.06
N ILE A 148 -7.43 4.96 -0.97
CA ILE A 148 -6.93 4.76 -2.33
C ILE A 148 -6.11 5.97 -2.76
N SER A 149 -4.91 5.72 -3.28
CA SER A 149 -4.09 6.75 -3.92
C SER A 149 -3.58 6.30 -5.28
N PHE A 150 -3.41 7.27 -6.18
CA PHE A 150 -2.71 7.06 -7.46
C PHE A 150 -1.25 7.47 -7.30
N GLU A 151 -0.35 6.49 -7.43
CA GLU A 151 1.09 6.62 -7.18
C GLU A 151 1.89 6.98 -8.45
N GLY A 152 1.19 7.35 -9.53
CA GLY A 152 1.80 7.70 -10.80
C GLY A 152 1.97 6.53 -11.75
N HIS A 153 2.92 6.68 -12.68
CA HIS A 153 3.23 5.65 -13.66
C HIS A 153 4.64 5.09 -13.43
N SER A 154 4.78 3.78 -13.59
CA SER A 154 6.07 3.11 -13.72
C SER A 154 6.21 2.52 -15.12
N ARG A 155 7.44 2.25 -15.53
CA ARG A 155 7.73 1.60 -16.81
C ARG A 155 8.66 0.43 -16.57
N VAL A 156 8.38 -0.68 -17.23
CA VAL A 156 9.19 -1.90 -17.20
C VAL A 156 9.67 -2.13 -18.61
N TYR A 157 10.97 -2.33 -18.78
CA TYR A 157 11.53 -2.63 -20.09
C TYR A 157 11.09 -4.03 -20.52
N ASN A 158 10.78 -4.20 -21.80
CA ASN A 158 10.23 -5.45 -22.31
C ASN A 158 11.30 -6.50 -22.59
N LYS A 159 12.58 -6.12 -22.65
CA LYS A 159 13.70 -7.07 -22.69
C LYS A 159 14.07 -7.52 -21.28
N SER A 160 14.42 -8.79 -21.18
CA SER A 160 14.91 -9.40 -19.94
C SER A 160 16.30 -8.88 -19.59
N LEU A 161 16.78 -9.16 -18.38
CA LEU A 161 18.16 -8.85 -18.00
C LEU A 161 19.18 -9.63 -18.84
N LEU A 162 18.84 -10.84 -19.29
CA LEU A 162 19.72 -11.65 -20.12
C LEU A 162 19.99 -11.00 -21.50
N ASP A 163 19.01 -10.28 -22.04
CA ASP A 163 19.08 -9.66 -23.36
C ASP A 163 19.61 -8.21 -23.35
N LEU A 164 20.07 -7.74 -22.19
CA LEU A 164 20.48 -6.35 -21.97
C LEU A 164 21.99 -6.25 -21.77
N ASP A 165 22.64 -5.53 -22.69
CA ASP A 165 24.05 -5.17 -22.59
C ASP A 165 24.19 -3.76 -21.98
N VAL A 166 23.96 -3.68 -20.66
CA VAL A 166 24.13 -2.46 -19.87
C VAL A 166 24.76 -2.80 -18.52
N ASP A 167 25.40 -1.81 -17.90
CA ASP A 167 25.98 -1.97 -16.57
C ASP A 167 24.91 -2.37 -15.53
N THR A 168 25.20 -3.45 -14.82
CA THR A 168 24.30 -4.01 -13.79
C THR A 168 24.05 -3.05 -12.63
N GLU A 169 24.96 -2.11 -12.36
CA GLU A 169 24.78 -1.08 -11.32
C GLU A 169 23.60 -0.14 -11.62
N LEU A 170 23.15 -0.07 -12.87
CA LEU A 170 22.00 0.73 -13.27
C LEU A 170 20.65 0.10 -12.87
N PHE A 171 20.63 -1.19 -12.53
CA PHE A 171 19.43 -1.89 -12.12
C PHE A 171 19.13 -1.66 -10.64
N LYS A 172 18.03 -0.95 -10.34
CA LYS A 172 17.56 -0.73 -8.96
C LYS A 172 16.44 -1.68 -8.57
N TRP A 173 15.45 -1.82 -9.45
CA TRP A 173 14.25 -2.62 -9.23
C TRP A 173 13.99 -3.46 -10.47
N VAL A 174 13.56 -4.70 -10.25
CA VAL A 174 13.19 -5.64 -11.30
C VAL A 174 11.82 -6.23 -11.03
N ILE A 175 11.17 -6.72 -12.08
CA ILE A 175 9.94 -7.48 -12.01
C ILE A 175 10.28 -8.95 -12.27
N TYR A 176 9.86 -9.81 -11.36
CA TYR A 176 9.96 -11.26 -11.47
C TYR A 176 8.70 -11.89 -10.87
N LYS A 177 8.09 -12.86 -11.56
CA LYS A 177 6.85 -13.54 -11.13
C LYS A 177 5.73 -12.60 -10.61
N LYS A 178 5.50 -11.47 -11.32
CA LYS A 178 4.52 -10.41 -10.95
C LYS A 178 4.79 -9.69 -9.62
N GLU A 179 6.00 -9.78 -9.09
CA GLU A 179 6.43 -9.01 -7.92
C GLU A 179 7.55 -8.04 -8.31
N LYS A 180 7.62 -6.91 -7.59
CA LYS A 180 8.67 -5.91 -7.76
C LYS A 180 9.71 -6.10 -6.67
N ILE A 181 10.93 -6.45 -7.06
CA ILE A 181 12.00 -6.84 -6.14
C ILE A 181 13.18 -5.89 -6.34
N LYS A 182 13.90 -5.53 -5.26
CA LYS A 182 15.16 -4.81 -5.44
C LYS A 182 16.14 -5.72 -6.15
N PHE A 183 16.91 -5.17 -7.07
CA PHE A 183 17.84 -5.97 -7.87
C PHE A 183 18.82 -6.75 -6.98
N GLU A 184 19.38 -6.12 -5.94
CA GLU A 184 20.32 -6.74 -5.00
C GLU A 184 19.68 -7.78 -4.06
N GLU A 185 18.37 -7.68 -3.81
CA GLU A 185 17.63 -8.56 -2.89
C GLU A 185 16.84 -9.64 -3.66
N ARG A 186 17.16 -9.85 -4.94
CA ARG A 186 16.46 -10.84 -5.76
C ARG A 186 16.77 -12.25 -5.27
N PRO A 187 15.77 -13.15 -5.27
CA PRO A 187 15.96 -14.50 -4.78
C PRO A 187 16.83 -15.31 -5.76
N GLU A 188 17.43 -16.41 -5.29
CA GLU A 188 18.37 -17.20 -6.08
C GLU A 188 17.74 -17.74 -7.37
N GLU A 189 16.46 -18.10 -7.35
CA GLU A 189 15.74 -18.57 -8.54
C GLU A 189 15.69 -17.49 -9.63
N ALA A 190 15.62 -16.22 -9.26
CA ALA A 190 15.66 -15.12 -10.23
C ALA A 190 17.03 -14.98 -10.91
N ASN A 191 18.11 -15.48 -10.31
CA ASN A 191 19.43 -15.54 -10.96
C ASN A 191 19.51 -16.68 -11.98
N LEU A 192 18.72 -17.74 -11.81
CA LEU A 192 18.63 -18.84 -12.78
C LEU A 192 17.70 -18.47 -13.94
N ASP A 193 16.63 -17.72 -13.64
CA ASP A 193 15.60 -17.30 -14.61
C ASP A 193 15.82 -15.88 -15.14
N MET A 194 17.07 -15.49 -15.47
CA MET A 194 17.39 -14.11 -15.90
C MET A 194 16.63 -13.66 -17.15
N ASP A 195 16.18 -14.60 -17.99
CA ASP A 195 15.32 -14.39 -19.16
C ASP A 195 13.88 -13.99 -18.79
N GLN A 196 13.48 -14.17 -17.52
CA GLN A 196 12.18 -13.80 -16.97
C GLN A 196 12.25 -12.65 -15.96
N VAL A 197 13.41 -12.01 -15.81
CA VAL A 197 13.60 -10.83 -14.97
C VAL A 197 13.63 -9.58 -15.83
N TYR A 198 12.75 -8.62 -15.55
CA TYR A 198 12.58 -7.42 -16.37
C TYR A 198 12.87 -6.15 -15.56
N PRO A 199 13.72 -5.22 -16.02
CA PRO A 199 14.08 -4.07 -15.22
C PRO A 199 13.02 -2.97 -15.23
N VAL A 200 12.83 -2.34 -14.07
CA VAL A 200 12.01 -1.13 -13.93
C VAL A 200 12.85 0.08 -14.34
N LEU A 201 12.37 0.85 -15.32
CA LEU A 201 13.11 1.98 -15.90
C LEU A 201 13.24 3.16 -14.93
N ASN A 202 14.44 3.34 -14.38
CA ASN A 202 14.88 4.54 -13.67
C ASN A 202 15.56 5.53 -14.65
N ASN A 203 15.96 6.72 -14.18
CA ASN A 203 16.53 7.75 -15.07
C ASN A 203 17.92 7.35 -15.64
N PRO A 204 18.88 6.86 -14.84
CA PRO A 204 20.15 6.33 -15.36
C PRO A 204 19.99 5.24 -16.41
N LEU A 205 19.16 4.24 -16.14
CA LEU A 205 18.90 3.13 -17.05
C LEU A 205 18.24 3.60 -18.36
N LYS A 206 17.33 4.57 -18.31
CA LYS A 206 16.77 5.17 -19.54
C LYS A 206 17.85 5.84 -20.38
N ALA A 207 18.79 6.56 -19.75
CA ALA A 207 19.86 7.22 -20.48
C ALA A 207 20.78 6.20 -21.17
N ALA A 208 21.17 5.14 -20.46
CA ALA A 208 21.99 4.06 -21.01
C ALA A 208 21.30 3.31 -22.16
N LEU A 209 19.98 3.11 -22.06
CA LEU A 209 19.18 2.47 -23.11
C LEU A 209 18.76 3.41 -24.24
N GLY A 210 19.14 4.70 -24.20
CA GLY A 210 18.69 5.69 -25.20
C GLY A 210 17.18 5.98 -25.17
N VAL A 211 16.49 5.63 -24.09
CA VAL A 211 15.04 5.78 -23.95
C VAL A 211 14.68 7.24 -23.69
N ASN A 212 14.17 7.92 -24.72
CA ASN A 212 13.66 9.28 -24.61
C ASN A 212 12.15 9.29 -24.32
N ILE A 213 11.77 9.76 -23.13
CA ILE A 213 10.38 9.91 -22.73
C ILE A 213 10.02 11.39 -22.74
N ALA A 214 9.23 11.80 -23.73
CA ALA A 214 8.75 13.18 -23.83
C ALA A 214 7.96 13.57 -22.58
N TYR A 215 8.35 14.68 -21.94
CA TYR A 215 7.62 15.24 -20.82
C TYR A 215 6.29 15.83 -21.30
N LYS A 216 5.18 15.30 -20.79
CA LYS A 216 3.83 15.85 -21.02
C LYS A 216 3.39 16.62 -19.79
N ARG A 217 3.32 17.95 -19.88
CA ARG A 217 2.82 18.79 -18.79
C ARG A 217 1.34 18.52 -18.57
N VAL A 218 0.97 18.13 -17.35
CA VAL A 218 -0.44 17.98 -16.94
C VAL A 218 -0.86 19.26 -16.24
N ARG A 219 -1.83 19.98 -16.80
CA ARG A 219 -2.31 21.26 -16.23
C ARG A 219 -3.05 21.06 -14.90
N ASN A 220 -3.96 20.09 -14.83
CA ASN A 220 -4.73 19.78 -13.62
C ASN A 220 -4.48 18.32 -13.18
N LYS A 221 -3.55 18.13 -12.24
CA LYS A 221 -3.22 16.80 -11.71
C LYS A 221 -4.35 16.24 -10.85
N TYR A 222 -5.04 17.07 -10.08
CA TYR A 222 -6.13 16.63 -9.19
C TYR A 222 -7.26 15.96 -9.97
N GLN A 223 -7.74 16.61 -11.03
CA GLN A 223 -8.80 16.03 -11.87
C GLN A 223 -8.36 14.70 -12.48
N ARG A 224 -7.13 14.65 -13.02
CA ARG A 224 -6.59 13.43 -13.62
C ARG A 224 -6.50 12.29 -12.61
N TYR A 225 -6.00 12.57 -11.41
CA TYR A 225 -5.82 11.57 -10.36
C TYR A 225 -7.18 11.09 -9.85
N TYR A 226 -8.13 12.01 -9.67
CA TYR A 226 -9.49 11.67 -9.30
C TYR A 226 -10.16 10.74 -10.33
N ASN A 227 -9.98 11.02 -11.63
CA ASN A 227 -10.51 10.15 -12.68
C ASN A 227 -9.91 8.75 -12.59
N PHE A 228 -8.58 8.62 -12.48
CA PHE A 228 -7.95 7.30 -12.35
C PHE A 228 -8.38 6.53 -11.10
N ILE A 229 -8.52 7.23 -9.96
CA ILE A 229 -8.97 6.62 -8.71
C ILE A 229 -10.45 6.19 -8.82
N SER A 230 -11.29 6.98 -9.48
CA SER A 230 -12.71 6.67 -9.70
C SER A 230 -12.90 5.50 -10.67
N GLU A 231 -12.11 5.45 -11.75
CA GLU A 231 -12.05 4.31 -12.67
C GLU A 231 -11.59 3.05 -11.94
N PHE A 232 -10.54 3.15 -11.13
CA PHE A 232 -10.03 2.03 -10.33
C PHE A 232 -11.07 1.51 -9.35
N TYR A 233 -11.73 2.41 -8.61
CA TYR A 233 -12.82 2.06 -7.70
C TYR A 233 -13.93 1.29 -8.43
N SER A 234 -14.45 1.87 -9.51
CA SER A 234 -15.59 1.30 -10.24
C SER A 234 -15.25 -0.05 -10.89
N LYS A 235 -14.00 -0.22 -11.32
CA LYS A 235 -13.56 -1.43 -12.04
C LYS A 235 -13.16 -2.58 -11.13
N TYR A 236 -12.56 -2.29 -9.97
CA TYR A 236 -11.91 -3.33 -9.15
C TYR A 236 -12.40 -3.41 -7.71
N LEU A 237 -13.05 -2.37 -7.18
CA LEU A 237 -13.51 -2.36 -5.79
C LEU A 237 -15.03 -2.42 -5.68
N ASP A 238 -15.73 -1.79 -6.63
CA ASP A 238 -17.20 -1.80 -6.70
C ASP A 238 -17.72 -3.02 -7.48
N THR A 239 -17.18 -4.20 -7.17
CA THR A 239 -17.60 -5.46 -7.79
C THR A 239 -18.09 -6.43 -6.71
N PRO A 240 -19.03 -7.35 -7.03
CA PRO A 240 -19.49 -8.36 -6.08
C PRO A 240 -18.34 -9.19 -5.49
N GLU A 241 -17.34 -9.51 -6.31
CA GLU A 241 -16.18 -10.33 -5.93
C GLU A 241 -15.27 -9.62 -4.93
N PHE A 242 -15.03 -8.32 -5.10
CA PHE A 242 -14.24 -7.57 -4.12
C PHE A 242 -15.07 -7.30 -2.86
N ARG A 243 -16.36 -7.00 -3.01
CA ARG A 243 -17.28 -6.72 -1.88
C ARG A 243 -17.51 -7.94 -0.99
N SER A 244 -17.40 -9.17 -1.51
CA SER A 244 -17.40 -10.37 -0.67
C SER A 244 -16.13 -10.50 0.18
N ILE A 245 -15.06 -9.82 -0.22
CA ILE A 245 -13.80 -9.81 0.53
C ILE A 245 -13.80 -8.65 1.54
N ILE A 246 -14.07 -7.44 1.06
CA ILE A 246 -14.14 -6.23 1.88
C ILE A 246 -15.51 -5.61 1.63
N PRO A 247 -16.49 -5.80 2.55
CA PRO A 247 -17.85 -5.28 2.41
C PRO A 247 -17.90 -3.75 2.48
N ILE A 248 -17.60 -3.08 1.37
CA ILE A 248 -17.64 -1.61 1.27
C ILE A 248 -19.08 -1.14 1.51
N THR A 249 -19.31 -0.39 2.58
CA THR A 249 -20.65 0.11 2.93
C THR A 249 -20.91 1.51 2.40
N SER A 250 -19.85 2.25 2.08
CA SER A 250 -19.98 3.59 1.53
C SER A 250 -20.44 3.57 0.08
N ASN A 251 -21.45 4.38 -0.26
CA ASN A 251 -21.85 4.69 -1.64
C ASN A 251 -20.84 5.66 -2.28
N GLY A 252 -19.62 5.19 -2.49
CA GLY A 252 -18.48 5.96 -2.97
C GLY A 252 -17.68 6.66 -1.86
N PHE A 253 -16.85 7.61 -2.27
CA PHE A 253 -15.91 8.31 -1.40
C PHE A 253 -16.55 9.18 -0.32
N ILE A 254 -15.97 9.14 0.89
CA ILE A 254 -16.45 9.89 2.06
C ILE A 254 -16.37 11.41 1.82
N PRO A 255 -17.44 12.18 2.05
CA PRO A 255 -17.40 13.63 1.96
C PRO A 255 -16.58 14.25 3.10
N VAL A 256 -15.87 15.35 2.81
CA VAL A 256 -15.23 16.14 3.85
C VAL A 256 -16.32 16.87 4.66
N LYS A 257 -16.24 16.81 5.99
CA LYS A 257 -17.16 17.55 6.87
C LYS A 257 -16.90 19.05 6.72
N ASP A 258 -17.95 19.85 6.58
CA ASP A 258 -17.85 21.30 6.27
C ASP A 258 -16.96 22.07 7.24
N PHE A 259 -17.05 21.79 8.55
CA PHE A 259 -16.22 22.46 9.57
C PHE A 259 -14.72 22.18 9.44
N ARG A 260 -14.30 21.18 8.65
CA ARG A 260 -12.88 20.90 8.37
C ARG A 260 -12.37 21.64 7.14
N ILE A 261 -13.25 22.22 6.32
CA ILE A 261 -12.85 22.95 5.12
C ILE A 261 -12.29 24.32 5.55
N GLY A 262 -11.00 24.55 5.28
CA GLY A 262 -10.31 25.79 5.66
C GLY A 262 -9.93 25.88 7.14
N TYR A 263 -10.14 24.81 7.92
CA TYR A 263 -9.73 24.75 9.32
C TYR A 263 -8.26 24.31 9.45
N THR A 264 -7.48 25.06 10.23
CA THR A 264 -6.14 24.66 10.71
C THR A 264 -6.15 24.65 12.23
N SER A 265 -5.41 23.73 12.85
CA SER A 265 -5.24 23.76 14.31
C SER A 265 -4.45 25.02 14.72
N GLU A 266 -4.70 25.52 15.93
CA GLU A 266 -4.06 26.75 16.42
C GLU A 266 -2.52 26.69 16.33
N GLY A 267 -1.93 25.55 16.69
CA GLY A 267 -0.48 25.33 16.59
C GLY A 267 0.06 25.27 15.15
N SER A 268 -0.76 24.91 14.15
CA SER A 268 -0.31 24.87 12.74
C SER A 268 -0.07 26.27 12.17
N ASN A 269 -0.62 27.31 12.80
CA ASN A 269 -0.42 28.69 12.41
C ASN A 269 0.68 29.38 13.23
N GLN A 270 1.29 28.69 14.20
CA GLN A 270 2.41 29.23 14.97
C GLN A 270 3.71 29.10 14.18
N LEU A 271 4.34 30.24 13.97
CA LEU A 271 5.69 30.37 13.42
C LEU A 271 6.67 30.53 14.58
N ILE A 272 7.86 29.95 14.45
CA ILE A 272 8.98 30.16 15.37
C ILE A 272 9.88 31.26 14.78
N PHE A 273 10.22 32.22 15.62
CA PHE A 273 11.10 33.36 15.33
C PHE A 273 12.38 33.26 16.17
N GLY A 274 13.31 34.21 15.98
CA GLY A 274 14.56 34.23 16.74
C GLY A 274 14.33 34.22 18.25
N ARG A 275 15.29 33.65 19.00
CA ARG A 275 15.24 33.50 20.47
C ARG A 275 14.06 32.63 20.97
N ASP A 276 13.70 31.59 20.21
CA ASP A 276 12.61 30.63 20.54
C ASP A 276 11.23 31.28 20.78
N GLN A 277 11.00 32.46 20.21
CA GLN A 277 9.70 33.12 20.30
C GLN A 277 8.73 32.54 19.27
N SER A 278 7.46 32.41 19.61
CA SER A 278 6.42 31.94 18.69
C SER A 278 5.35 33.00 18.45
N GLY A 279 4.79 33.04 17.25
CA GLY A 279 3.73 33.98 16.88
C GLY A 279 3.05 33.58 15.57
N ILE A 280 1.87 34.14 15.32
CA ILE A 280 1.06 33.76 14.14
C ILE A 280 1.35 34.67 12.93
N ARG A 281 1.94 35.85 13.17
CA ARG A 281 2.24 36.84 12.13
C ARG A 281 3.74 37.10 12.05
N PRO A 282 4.33 37.09 10.84
CA PRO A 282 5.75 37.41 10.65
C PRO A 282 6.16 38.75 11.25
N PHE A 283 5.26 39.75 11.20
CA PHE A 283 5.53 41.09 11.71
C PHE A 283 5.64 41.17 13.23
N ASP A 284 4.95 40.29 13.97
CA ASP A 284 4.97 40.31 15.43
C ASP A 284 6.24 39.66 15.98
N GLY A 285 6.77 38.64 15.28
CA GLY A 285 8.00 37.96 15.67
C GLY A 285 9.32 38.62 15.22
N LEU A 286 9.26 39.65 14.36
CA LEU A 286 10.44 40.40 13.88
C LEU A 286 10.66 41.73 14.61
N LYS A 287 9.82 42.08 15.59
CA LYS A 287 9.83 43.36 16.28
C LYS A 287 10.79 43.46 17.47
N GLN A 288 11.68 42.48 17.70
CA GLN A 288 12.57 42.43 18.88
C GLN A 288 13.95 41.83 18.60
#